data_AF-A0A497R947-F1
#
_entry.id   AF-A0A497R947-F1
#
_cell.length_a   1.000
_cell.length_b   1.000
_cell.length_c   1.000
_cell.angle_alpha   90.00
_cell.angle_beta   90.00
_cell.angle_gamma   90.00
#
_symmetry.space_group_name_H-M   'P 1'
#
loop_
_entity.id
_entity.type
_entity.pdbx_description
1 polymer ?
#
loop_
_entity_poly.entity_id
_entity_poly.type
_entity_poly.pdbx_seq_one_letter_code
_entity_poly.pdbx_strand_id
1 'polypeptide(L)'
;MFKSIYEDFLKYSTFYIAGDVQNSKENAPNYFVRTNPNGSLYDVPVVVDGTEYYDYDYRYGFGVRKIARFDYEMKGKQYYDGTESNVAMTAPNSSVKGFEYVFHTEKERSRDDVFQNHRYFLKHSGKHHIVKIESRKQGKVNFNYKSAEIRAKLPIGKKFSLSAGAMYRTHDRPYGYNPVEIWLNETNAQGQAINPWYTLGFYYGYDDIYYTYEDSYTGETVSDWYWINEEGETIAYTDLQFRQTVFTDLMNRYNNEIWADIDTFGVVSPVIGFDYYHYKNNFWLHSYGSYLLPYHNYVKGDEAFS
;
A
#
# COMPACT_ATOMS: atom_id res chain seq x y z
N MET A 1 5.84 27.22 -30.87
CA MET A 1 5.46 26.02 -30.10
C MET A 1 6.52 25.66 -29.03
N PHE A 2 7.80 25.46 -29.38
CA PHE A 2 8.84 25.17 -28.38
C PHE A 2 9.04 26.27 -27.32
N LYS A 3 9.03 27.55 -27.74
CA LYS A 3 9.19 28.69 -26.82
C LYS A 3 8.07 28.78 -25.78
N SER A 4 6.81 28.57 -26.19
CA SER A 4 5.67 28.62 -25.28
C SER A 4 5.67 27.45 -24.29
N ILE A 5 6.00 26.23 -24.74
CA ILE A 5 6.15 25.08 -23.84
C ILE A 5 7.25 25.33 -22.82
N TYR A 6 8.40 25.86 -23.25
CA TYR A 6 9.49 26.18 -22.34
C TYR A 6 9.10 27.26 -21.32
N GLU A 7 8.54 28.38 -21.76
CA GLU A 7 8.18 29.51 -20.89
C GLU A 7 7.06 29.16 -19.90
N ASP A 8 6.04 28.43 -20.34
CA ASP A 8 4.86 28.15 -19.51
C ASP A 8 5.03 26.90 -18.64
N PHE A 9 5.69 25.86 -19.14
CA PHE A 9 5.80 24.57 -18.45
C PHE A 9 7.17 24.36 -17.77
N LEU A 10 8.27 24.58 -18.48
CA LEU A 10 9.62 24.23 -18.00
C LEU A 10 10.33 25.35 -17.22
N LYS A 11 9.98 26.62 -17.46
CA LYS A 11 10.58 27.74 -16.74
C LYS A 11 10.30 27.62 -15.24
N TYR A 12 11.35 27.80 -14.43
CA TYR A 12 11.38 27.61 -12.96
C TYR A 12 11.35 26.16 -12.47
N SER A 13 11.56 25.18 -13.36
CA SER A 13 11.68 23.78 -12.95
C SER A 13 13.04 23.52 -12.33
N THR A 14 13.05 22.68 -11.31
CA THR A 14 14.28 22.18 -10.67
C THR A 14 14.41 20.70 -10.96
N PHE A 15 15.53 20.32 -11.56
CA PHE A 15 15.95 18.93 -11.71
C PHE A 15 16.86 18.57 -10.54
N TYR A 16 16.69 17.38 -9.99
CA TYR A 16 17.50 16.90 -8.89
C TYR A 16 17.69 15.39 -8.98
N ILE A 17 18.82 14.94 -8.45
CA ILE A 17 19.12 13.56 -8.14
C ILE A 17 19.45 13.54 -6.66
N ALA A 18 18.87 12.61 -5.93
CA ALA A 18 19.09 12.47 -4.51
C ALA A 18 19.25 11.00 -4.15
N GLY A 19 20.05 10.74 -3.12
CA GLY A 19 20.16 9.41 -2.55
C GLY A 19 20.86 9.43 -1.21
N ASP A 20 20.61 8.37 -0.45
CA ASP A 20 21.18 8.12 0.86
C ASP A 20 21.39 6.63 1.08
N VAL A 21 22.39 6.31 1.90
CA VAL A 21 22.75 4.94 2.29
C VAL A 21 22.86 4.94 3.82
N GLN A 22 22.25 3.93 4.44
CA GLN A 22 22.17 3.82 5.90
C GLN A 22 22.43 2.37 6.32
N ASN A 23 22.86 2.18 7.56
CA ASN A 23 22.94 0.85 8.13
C ASN A 23 21.55 0.21 8.16
N SER A 24 21.49 -1.10 7.98
CA SER A 24 20.25 -1.85 8.13
C SER A 24 19.79 -1.85 9.59
N LYS A 25 18.50 -2.10 9.80
CA LYS A 25 17.97 -2.30 11.14
C LYS A 25 18.57 -3.58 11.72
N GLU A 26 19.25 -3.47 12.86
CA GLU A 26 19.67 -4.64 13.63
C GLU A 26 18.45 -5.33 14.28
N ASN A 27 18.38 -6.64 14.12
CA ASN A 27 17.40 -7.48 14.79
C ASN A 27 17.92 -7.93 16.15
N ALA A 28 17.01 -8.16 17.09
CA ALA A 28 17.36 -8.77 18.36
C ALA A 28 17.90 -10.18 18.11
N PRO A 29 18.98 -10.61 18.78
CA PRO A 29 19.53 -11.95 18.60
C PRO A 29 18.47 -13.03 18.84
N ASN A 30 18.35 -13.96 17.91
CA ASN A 30 17.41 -15.09 17.98
C ASN A 30 18.19 -16.40 17.86
N TYR A 31 18.08 -17.26 18.87
CA TYR A 31 18.78 -18.54 18.93
C TYR A 31 17.79 -19.68 19.04
N PHE A 32 18.03 -20.78 18.32
CA PHE A 32 17.22 -21.98 18.39
C PHE A 32 18.09 -23.23 18.43
N VAL A 33 17.51 -24.35 18.87
CA VAL A 33 18.19 -25.65 18.90
C VAL A 33 17.81 -26.41 17.63
N ARG A 34 18.81 -26.86 16.88
CA ARG A 34 18.62 -27.71 15.71
C ARG A 34 18.79 -29.19 16.10
N THR A 35 18.02 -30.08 15.47
CA THR A 35 18.24 -31.53 15.56
C THR A 35 19.66 -31.88 15.11
N ASN A 36 20.34 -32.69 15.91
CA ASN A 36 21.70 -33.12 15.62
C ASN A 36 21.78 -33.86 14.28
N PRO A 37 22.92 -33.82 13.54
CA PRO A 37 23.05 -34.49 12.25
C PRO A 37 22.77 -36.00 12.27
N ASN A 38 22.92 -36.63 13.43
CA ASN A 38 22.63 -38.05 13.66
C ASN A 38 21.17 -38.32 14.06
N GLY A 39 20.31 -37.30 14.11
CA GLY A 39 18.91 -37.39 14.50
C GLY A 39 18.66 -37.57 16.00
N SER A 40 19.71 -37.66 16.83
CA SER A 40 19.56 -37.87 18.27
C SER A 40 19.08 -36.60 18.97
N LEU A 41 17.91 -36.69 19.60
CA LEU A 41 17.36 -35.66 20.49
C LEU A 41 18.01 -35.66 21.88
N TYR A 42 18.78 -36.70 22.21
CA TYR A 42 19.39 -36.88 23.53
C TYR A 42 20.87 -36.47 23.59
N ASP A 43 21.44 -36.12 22.44
CA ASP A 43 22.80 -35.62 22.36
C ASP A 43 22.86 -34.13 22.74
N VAL A 44 24.07 -33.63 23.01
CA VAL A 44 24.26 -32.20 23.35
C VAL A 44 23.69 -31.33 22.23
N PRO A 45 22.78 -30.39 22.54
CA PRO A 45 22.11 -29.59 21.51
C PRO A 45 23.08 -28.64 20.82
N VAL A 46 22.97 -28.54 19.50
CA VAL A 46 23.65 -27.50 18.73
C VAL A 46 22.75 -26.26 18.71
N VAL A 47 23.19 -25.20 19.40
CA VAL A 47 22.55 -23.89 19.34
C VAL A 47 22.97 -23.19 18.05
N VAL A 48 21.99 -22.78 17.26
CA VAL A 48 22.19 -22.07 16.00
C VAL A 48 21.68 -20.64 16.16
N ASP A 49 22.45 -19.69 15.63
CA ASP A 49 22.02 -18.30 15.46
C ASP A 49 21.07 -18.22 14.26
N GLY A 50 19.80 -17.93 14.55
CA GLY A 50 18.74 -17.68 13.58
C GLY A 50 18.41 -16.20 13.41
N THR A 51 19.31 -15.31 13.83
CA THR A 51 19.13 -13.86 13.66
C THR A 51 19.16 -13.51 12.17
N GLU A 52 18.10 -12.87 11.68
CA GLU A 52 18.08 -12.32 10.33
C GLU A 52 18.96 -11.06 10.26
N TYR A 53 19.95 -11.07 9.37
CA TYR A 53 20.80 -9.94 9.06
C TYR A 53 20.47 -9.43 7.65
N TYR A 54 20.14 -8.15 7.54
CA TYR A 54 19.82 -7.51 6.26
C TYR A 54 21.00 -6.70 5.72
N ASP A 55 21.11 -6.62 4.40
CA ASP A 55 22.02 -5.68 3.73
C ASP A 55 21.66 -4.22 4.07
N TYR A 56 22.64 -3.32 3.88
CA TYR A 56 22.44 -1.88 4.07
C TYR A 56 21.20 -1.35 3.33
N ASP A 57 20.50 -0.42 3.99
CA ASP A 57 19.36 0.27 3.42
C ASP A 57 19.88 1.38 2.48
N TYR A 58 19.19 1.58 1.36
CA TYR A 58 19.51 2.67 0.46
C TYR A 58 18.27 3.26 -0.17
N ARG A 59 18.38 4.51 -0.60
CA ARG A 59 17.42 5.15 -1.47
C ARG A 59 18.16 5.97 -2.49
N TYR A 60 17.75 5.88 -3.75
CA TYR A 60 18.19 6.83 -4.77
C TYR A 60 17.06 7.10 -5.75
N GLY A 61 16.96 8.36 -6.17
CA GLY A 61 15.88 8.80 -7.03
C GLY A 61 16.27 10.03 -7.82
N PHE A 62 15.47 10.28 -8.85
CA PHE A 62 15.58 11.47 -9.67
C PHE A 62 14.20 12.10 -9.81
N GLY A 63 14.20 13.42 -9.92
CA GLY A 63 12.95 14.15 -10.09
C GLY A 63 13.10 15.47 -10.79
N VAL A 64 11.97 15.92 -11.32
CA VAL A 64 11.77 17.27 -11.82
C VAL A 64 10.56 17.86 -11.11
N ARG A 65 10.69 19.11 -10.68
CA ARG A 65 9.59 19.79 -9.99
C ARG A 65 9.49 21.26 -10.38
N LYS A 66 8.27 21.76 -10.39
CA LYS A 66 7.92 23.17 -10.46
C LYS A 66 6.76 23.39 -9.51
N ILE A 67 7.06 23.88 -8.31
CA ILE A 67 6.05 24.22 -7.30
C ILE A 67 6.45 25.56 -6.69
N ALA A 68 5.49 26.47 -6.62
CA ALA A 68 5.67 27.72 -5.91
C ALA A 68 5.22 27.58 -4.46
N ARG A 69 6.04 28.13 -3.56
CA ARG A 69 5.70 28.24 -2.15
C ARG A 69 4.73 29.39 -1.94
N PHE A 70 3.80 29.26 -0.99
CA PHE A 70 3.10 30.41 -0.44
C PHE A 70 4.09 31.28 0.35
N ASP A 71 3.79 32.58 0.51
CA ASP A 71 4.75 33.54 1.07
C ASP A 71 5.13 33.24 2.53
N TYR A 72 4.29 32.49 3.25
CA TYR A 72 4.57 32.04 4.62
C TYR A 72 5.37 30.72 4.68
N GLU A 73 5.50 29.98 3.56
CA GLU A 73 6.21 28.70 3.54
C GLU A 73 7.73 28.90 3.55
N MET A 74 8.36 28.51 4.66
CA MET A 74 9.82 28.44 4.77
C MET A 74 10.35 27.22 4.02
N LYS A 75 11.53 27.36 3.39
CA LYS A 75 12.19 26.23 2.72
C LYS A 75 12.75 25.31 3.79
N GLY A 76 12.24 24.09 3.90
CA GLY A 76 12.68 23.13 4.93
C GLY A 76 14.13 22.64 4.74
N LYS A 77 14.54 22.39 3.50
CA LYS A 77 15.90 21.96 3.13
C LYS A 77 16.47 22.87 2.03
N GLN A 78 17.80 22.95 1.94
CA GLN A 78 18.44 23.71 0.86
C GLN A 78 18.42 22.97 -0.49
N TYR A 79 18.23 21.66 -0.47
CA TYR A 79 18.14 20.79 -1.63
C TYR A 79 16.74 20.17 -1.75
N TYR A 80 16.52 19.49 -2.88
CA TYR A 80 15.33 18.68 -3.10
C TYR A 80 15.74 17.20 -3.18
N ASP A 81 14.95 16.33 -2.55
CA ASP A 81 15.15 14.89 -2.52
C ASP A 81 13.87 14.08 -2.81
N GLY A 82 12.77 14.76 -3.16
CA GLY A 82 11.50 14.12 -3.49
C GLY A 82 10.61 13.81 -2.30
N THR A 83 11.11 14.03 -1.07
CA THR A 83 10.35 13.82 0.17
C THR A 83 9.54 15.04 0.60
N GLU A 84 9.61 16.14 -0.14
CA GLU A 84 8.96 17.38 0.29
C GLU A 84 7.43 17.28 0.27
N SER A 85 6.82 17.91 1.27
CA SER A 85 5.39 18.16 1.32
C SER A 85 5.15 19.66 1.20
N ASN A 86 4.63 20.11 0.06
CA ASN A 86 4.29 21.51 -0.19
C ASN A 86 2.78 21.72 -0.09
N VAL A 87 2.37 22.86 0.48
CA VAL A 87 0.94 23.18 0.64
C VAL A 87 0.25 23.30 -0.72
N ALA A 88 0.96 23.72 -1.77
CA ALA A 88 0.44 23.73 -3.13
C ALA A 88 -0.03 22.34 -3.64
N MET A 89 0.40 21.24 -3.02
CA MET A 89 -0.03 19.90 -3.43
C MET A 89 -1.38 19.49 -2.82
N THR A 90 -1.78 20.15 -1.73
CA THR A 90 -2.97 19.84 -0.94
C THR A 90 -4.05 20.93 -1.03
N ALA A 91 -3.65 22.20 -1.04
CA ALA A 91 -4.58 23.32 -1.13
C ALA A 91 -5.28 23.34 -2.52
N PRO A 92 -6.60 23.65 -2.57
CA PRO A 92 -7.32 23.78 -3.83
C PRO A 92 -6.70 24.86 -4.72
N ASN A 93 -6.25 25.96 -4.13
CA ASN A 93 -5.61 27.05 -4.86
C ASN A 93 -4.08 26.93 -4.83
N SER A 94 -3.44 27.76 -5.64
CA SER A 94 -1.98 27.86 -5.74
C SER A 94 -1.53 29.29 -5.47
N SER A 95 -0.29 29.42 -5.00
CA SER A 95 0.39 30.71 -4.88
C SER A 95 0.60 31.37 -6.25
N VAL A 96 0.75 30.55 -7.31
CA VAL A 96 0.89 31.00 -8.71
C VAL A 96 -0.19 30.41 -9.60
N LYS A 97 -0.46 31.08 -10.72
CA LYS A 97 -1.34 30.55 -11.77
C LYS A 97 -0.54 29.72 -12.76
N GLY A 98 -1.20 28.72 -13.36
CA GLY A 98 -0.60 27.85 -14.38
C GLY A 98 -0.25 26.47 -13.82
N PHE A 99 0.74 25.82 -14.44
CA PHE A 99 1.15 24.46 -14.11
C PHE A 99 2.12 24.40 -12.94
N GLU A 100 1.82 23.50 -12.01
CA GLU A 100 2.71 23.04 -10.95
C GLU A 100 2.80 21.52 -11.01
N TYR A 101 3.99 20.96 -10.80
CA TYR A 101 4.20 19.53 -10.88
C TYR A 101 5.38 19.03 -10.05
N VAL A 102 5.32 17.75 -9.71
CA VAL A 102 6.42 16.95 -9.19
C VAL A 102 6.37 15.63 -9.92
N PHE A 103 7.42 15.31 -10.65
CA PHE A 103 7.64 13.97 -11.17
C PHE A 103 8.90 13.42 -10.53
N HIS A 104 8.73 12.41 -9.68
CA HIS A 104 9.80 11.79 -8.92
C HIS A 104 9.66 10.27 -9.01
N THR A 105 10.78 9.59 -9.19
CA THR A 105 10.87 8.13 -9.05
C THR A 105 12.11 7.80 -8.25
N GLU A 106 12.00 6.76 -7.44
CA GLU A 106 13.09 6.32 -6.59
C GLU A 106 13.04 4.80 -6.41
N LYS A 107 14.22 4.23 -6.21
CA LYS A 107 14.40 2.87 -5.73
C LYS A 107 14.81 2.95 -4.27
N GLU A 108 14.14 2.18 -3.43
CA GLU A 108 14.40 2.08 -1.99
C GLU A 108 14.67 0.61 -1.64
N ARG A 109 15.68 0.33 -0.83
CA ARG A 109 15.85 -0.95 -0.13
C ARG A 109 15.63 -0.72 1.35
N SER A 110 14.82 -1.55 1.97
CA SER A 110 14.70 -1.58 3.43
C SER A 110 14.45 -3.00 3.92
N ARG A 111 15.34 -3.53 4.78
CA ARG A 111 15.30 -4.92 5.25
C ARG A 111 15.27 -5.94 4.11
N ASP A 112 16.22 -5.81 3.18
CA ASP A 112 16.35 -6.58 1.93
C ASP A 112 15.20 -6.47 0.92
N ASP A 113 14.03 -5.97 1.33
CA ASP A 113 12.95 -5.66 0.41
C ASP A 113 13.31 -4.46 -0.46
N VAL A 114 13.13 -4.63 -1.77
CA VAL A 114 13.41 -3.60 -2.77
C VAL A 114 12.10 -3.06 -3.33
N PHE A 115 11.88 -1.75 -3.13
CA PHE A 115 10.71 -1.02 -3.55
C PHE A 115 11.02 -0.09 -4.72
N GLN A 116 10.07 -0.01 -5.66
CA GLN A 116 10.03 0.98 -6.72
C GLN A 116 8.91 1.96 -6.38
N ASN A 117 9.30 3.18 -6.00
CA ASN A 117 8.38 4.23 -5.59
C ASN A 117 8.32 5.33 -6.65
N HIS A 118 7.19 6.04 -6.68
CA HIS A 118 7.04 7.22 -7.53
C HIS A 118 6.04 8.20 -6.96
N ARG A 119 6.19 9.45 -7.37
CA ARG A 119 5.21 10.51 -7.17
C ARG A 119 5.11 11.34 -8.43
N TYR A 120 4.00 11.20 -9.12
CA TYR A 120 3.63 11.99 -10.28
C TYR A 120 2.47 12.87 -9.91
N PHE A 121 2.71 14.16 -9.78
CA PHE A 121 1.73 15.17 -9.45
C PHE A 121 1.76 16.23 -10.52
N LEU A 122 0.59 16.59 -11.05
CA LEU A 122 0.39 17.69 -11.97
C LEU A 122 -0.87 18.44 -11.55
N LYS A 123 -0.76 19.75 -11.35
CA LYS A 123 -1.88 20.64 -11.08
C LYS A 123 -1.82 21.83 -12.03
N HIS A 124 -2.97 22.23 -12.54
CA HIS A 124 -3.16 23.48 -13.24
C HIS A 124 -4.20 24.33 -12.50
N SER A 125 -3.77 25.48 -11.99
CA SER A 125 -4.64 26.43 -11.29
C SER A 125 -4.91 27.67 -12.14
N GLY A 126 -6.14 27.80 -12.61
CA GLY A 126 -6.63 28.94 -13.37
C GLY A 126 -7.40 29.95 -12.51
N LYS A 127 -7.99 30.95 -13.20
CA LYS A 127 -8.89 31.92 -12.55
C LYS A 127 -10.20 31.26 -12.12
N HIS A 128 -10.77 30.41 -12.98
CA HIS A 128 -12.10 29.81 -12.78
C HIS A 128 -12.10 28.29 -12.79
N HIS A 129 -10.93 27.66 -12.80
CA HIS A 129 -10.81 26.20 -12.86
C HIS A 129 -9.56 25.70 -12.13
N ILE A 130 -9.64 24.46 -11.67
CA ILE A 130 -8.53 23.68 -11.13
C ILE A 130 -8.60 22.30 -11.79
N VAL A 131 -7.46 21.84 -12.29
CA VAL A 131 -7.29 20.45 -12.74
C VAL A 131 -6.11 19.87 -11.99
N LYS A 132 -6.25 18.71 -11.38
CA LYS A 132 -5.14 18.02 -10.71
C LYS A 132 -5.18 16.54 -11.05
N ILE A 133 -4.01 15.98 -11.32
CA ILE A 133 -3.80 14.55 -11.57
C ILE A 133 -2.65 14.13 -10.67
N GLU A 134 -2.82 13.01 -9.98
CA GLU A 134 -1.80 12.47 -9.09
C GLU A 134 -1.71 10.95 -9.21
N SER A 135 -0.50 10.41 -9.21
CA SER A 135 -0.20 9.00 -9.01
C SER A 135 0.94 8.89 -8.02
N ARG A 136 0.76 8.09 -6.98
CA ARG A 136 1.79 7.91 -5.95
C ARG A 136 1.84 6.46 -5.54
N LYS A 137 3.06 5.93 -5.49
CA LYS A 137 3.38 4.59 -4.98
C LYS A 137 4.49 4.68 -3.94
N GLN A 138 4.28 4.04 -2.79
CA GLN A 138 5.24 3.89 -1.71
C GLN A 138 5.18 2.46 -1.19
N GLY A 139 6.08 1.61 -1.68
CA GLY A 139 6.06 0.17 -1.45
C GLY A 139 6.22 -0.22 0.01
N LYS A 140 7.09 0.47 0.75
CA LYS A 140 7.39 0.21 2.17
C LYS A 140 6.17 0.26 3.11
N VAL A 141 5.14 1.04 2.75
CA VAL A 141 3.89 1.14 3.51
C VAL A 141 2.69 0.64 2.70
N ASN A 142 2.96 -0.09 1.62
CA ASN A 142 1.97 -0.64 0.68
C ASN A 142 0.91 0.39 0.25
N PHE A 143 1.38 1.57 -0.15
CA PHE A 143 0.50 2.66 -0.55
C PHE A 143 0.59 2.87 -2.06
N ASN A 144 -0.54 2.81 -2.74
CA ASN A 144 -0.64 3.06 -4.18
C ASN A 144 -2.00 3.70 -4.48
N TYR A 145 -2.00 4.86 -5.14
CA TYR A 145 -3.24 5.45 -5.63
C TYR A 145 -3.01 6.27 -6.90
N LYS A 146 -4.10 6.45 -7.63
CA LYS A 146 -4.23 7.39 -8.73
C LYS A 146 -5.45 8.27 -8.47
N SER A 147 -5.36 9.53 -8.84
CA SER A 147 -6.50 10.43 -8.80
C SER A 147 -6.44 11.45 -9.93
N ALA A 148 -7.63 11.88 -10.35
CA ALA A 148 -7.82 13.00 -11.25
C ALA A 148 -9.00 13.83 -10.76
N GLU A 149 -8.83 15.13 -10.64
CA GLU A 149 -9.89 16.04 -10.24
C GLU A 149 -10.00 17.22 -11.20
N ILE A 150 -11.23 17.65 -11.41
CA ILE A 150 -11.57 18.84 -12.17
C ILE A 150 -12.58 19.62 -11.34
N ARG A 151 -12.28 20.88 -11.07
CA ARG A 151 -13.13 21.78 -10.27
C ARG A 151 -13.36 23.09 -10.99
N ALA A 152 -14.59 23.56 -11.01
CA ALA A 152 -14.92 24.96 -11.25
C ALA A 152 -14.57 25.76 -9.99
N LYS A 153 -14.02 26.95 -10.18
CA LYS A 153 -13.57 27.84 -9.10
C LYS A 153 -14.29 29.18 -9.21
N LEU A 154 -14.86 29.62 -8.10
CA LEU A 154 -15.51 30.91 -7.92
C LEU A 154 -14.66 31.78 -6.98
N PRO A 155 -13.86 32.72 -7.51
CA PRO A 155 -13.16 33.70 -6.70
C PRO A 155 -14.14 34.70 -6.09
N ILE A 156 -14.07 34.90 -4.78
CA ILE A 156 -14.87 35.88 -4.03
C ILE A 156 -13.92 36.93 -3.48
N GLY A 157 -13.88 38.08 -4.13
CA GLY A 157 -12.88 39.12 -3.86
C GLY A 157 -11.47 38.67 -4.26
N LYS A 158 -10.47 39.09 -3.48
CA LYS A 158 -9.04 38.83 -3.79
C LYS A 158 -8.43 37.68 -2.98
N LYS A 159 -9.06 37.27 -1.90
CA LYS A 159 -8.47 36.38 -0.88
C LYS A 159 -9.20 35.05 -0.72
N PHE A 160 -10.49 35.00 -1.06
CA PHE A 160 -11.32 33.83 -0.85
C PHE A 160 -11.74 33.23 -2.18
N SER A 161 -11.85 31.90 -2.22
CA SER A 161 -12.46 31.20 -3.34
C SER A 161 -13.20 29.95 -2.87
N LEU A 162 -14.30 29.67 -3.55
CA LEU A 162 -15.00 28.39 -3.47
C LEU A 162 -14.70 27.58 -4.73
N SER A 163 -14.74 26.27 -4.60
CA SER A 163 -14.59 25.36 -5.72
C SER A 163 -15.55 24.18 -5.59
N ALA A 164 -16.02 23.69 -6.72
CA ALA A 164 -16.88 22.51 -6.80
C ALA A 164 -16.57 21.75 -8.09
N GLY A 165 -16.66 20.42 -8.06
CA GLY A 165 -16.40 19.59 -9.23
C GLY A 165 -16.47 18.11 -8.92
N ALA A 166 -15.68 17.32 -9.65
CA ALA A 166 -15.63 15.87 -9.50
C ALA A 166 -14.19 15.40 -9.36
N MET A 167 -14.02 14.30 -8.62
CA MET A 167 -12.76 13.63 -8.39
C MET A 167 -12.92 12.14 -8.70
N TYR A 168 -12.09 11.65 -9.61
CA TYR A 168 -11.83 10.23 -9.81
C TYR A 168 -10.68 9.79 -8.90
N ARG A 169 -10.84 8.65 -8.24
CA ARG A 169 -9.82 8.04 -7.38
C ARG A 169 -9.78 6.55 -7.61
N THR A 170 -8.60 5.98 -7.47
CA THR A 170 -8.41 4.54 -7.45
C THR A 170 -7.97 4.09 -6.07
N HIS A 171 -8.36 2.87 -5.72
CA HIS A 171 -7.88 2.17 -4.53
C HIS A 171 -7.83 0.68 -4.83
N ASP A 172 -6.79 0.03 -4.33
CA ASP A 172 -6.53 -1.39 -4.59
C ASP A 172 -7.28 -2.31 -3.61
N ARG A 173 -7.94 -1.76 -2.58
CA ARG A 173 -8.62 -2.55 -1.53
C ARG A 173 -9.98 -1.93 -1.14
N PRO A 174 -11.10 -2.65 -1.30
CA PRO A 174 -12.32 -2.36 -0.58
C PRO A 174 -12.09 -2.63 0.91
N TYR A 175 -12.39 -1.65 1.76
CA TYR A 175 -12.32 -1.84 3.21
C TYR A 175 -13.33 -2.90 3.65
N GLY A 176 -12.89 -3.92 4.41
CA GLY A 176 -13.76 -4.99 4.93
C GLY A 176 -13.88 -6.23 4.05
N TYR A 177 -13.18 -6.31 2.92
CA TYR A 177 -13.12 -7.51 2.10
C TYR A 177 -11.97 -8.42 2.55
N ASN A 178 -12.27 -9.67 2.91
CA ASN A 178 -11.29 -10.68 3.31
C ASN A 178 -11.56 -11.97 2.49
N PRO A 179 -10.83 -12.19 1.38
CA PRO A 179 -11.14 -13.25 0.43
C PRO A 179 -11.24 -14.65 1.07
N VAL A 180 -10.28 -15.00 1.94
CA VAL A 180 -10.23 -16.31 2.58
C VAL A 180 -11.37 -16.51 3.57
N GLU A 181 -11.81 -15.44 4.25
CA GLU A 181 -12.96 -15.51 5.15
C GLU A 181 -14.26 -15.73 4.38
N ILE A 182 -14.43 -15.04 3.25
CA ILE A 182 -15.57 -15.25 2.36
C ILE A 182 -15.59 -16.69 1.86
N TRP A 183 -14.45 -17.20 1.40
CA TRP A 183 -14.33 -18.55 0.87
C TRP A 183 -14.60 -19.62 1.95
N LEU A 184 -14.04 -19.47 3.16
CA LEU A 184 -14.21 -20.42 4.26
C LEU A 184 -15.61 -20.39 4.89
N ASN A 185 -16.27 -19.23 4.91
CA ASN A 185 -17.57 -19.05 5.55
C ASN A 185 -18.74 -19.11 4.57
N GLU A 186 -18.50 -19.38 3.28
CA GLU A 186 -19.56 -19.55 2.31
C GLU A 186 -20.42 -20.76 2.68
N THR A 187 -21.73 -20.58 2.84
CA THR A 187 -22.65 -21.67 3.24
C THR A 187 -23.69 -21.99 2.18
N ASN A 188 -24.02 -23.28 2.04
CA ASN A 188 -25.16 -23.72 1.24
C ASN A 188 -26.51 -23.36 1.91
N ALA A 189 -27.64 -23.68 1.25
CA ALA A 189 -28.98 -23.42 1.77
C ALA A 189 -29.31 -24.12 3.10
N GLN A 190 -28.48 -25.08 3.52
CA GLN A 190 -28.59 -25.84 4.76
C GLN A 190 -27.64 -25.31 5.86
N GLY A 191 -26.92 -24.21 5.61
CA GLY A 191 -26.01 -23.59 6.58
C GLY A 191 -24.68 -24.34 6.75
N GLN A 192 -24.34 -25.26 5.84
CA GLN A 192 -23.08 -25.99 5.87
C GLN A 192 -22.06 -25.25 5.00
N ALA A 193 -20.80 -25.20 5.45
CA ALA A 193 -19.71 -24.62 4.67
C ALA A 193 -19.62 -25.33 3.31
N ILE A 194 -19.66 -24.56 2.23
CA ILE A 194 -19.45 -25.03 0.85
C ILE A 194 -18.00 -25.48 0.68
N ASN A 195 -17.07 -24.74 1.29
CA ASN A 195 -15.64 -25.03 1.29
C ASN A 195 -15.20 -25.38 2.72
N PRO A 196 -15.18 -26.68 3.10
CA PRO A 196 -14.56 -27.10 4.35
C PRO A 196 -13.11 -26.63 4.40
N TRP A 197 -12.61 -26.22 5.57
CA TRP A 197 -11.30 -25.58 5.69
C TRP A 197 -10.15 -26.39 5.05
N TYR A 198 -10.17 -27.72 5.17
CA TYR A 198 -9.15 -28.63 4.65
C TYR A 198 -9.04 -28.59 3.12
N THR A 199 -10.09 -28.19 2.40
CA THR A 199 -10.06 -28.13 0.94
C THR A 199 -9.11 -27.06 0.41
N LEU A 200 -8.70 -26.08 1.24
CA LEU A 200 -7.66 -25.12 0.86
C LEU A 200 -6.29 -25.79 0.82
N GLY A 201 -6.05 -26.76 1.71
CA GLY A 201 -4.87 -27.62 1.65
C GLY A 201 -4.82 -28.36 0.32
N PHE A 202 -5.92 -29.02 -0.04
CA PHE A 202 -6.04 -29.73 -1.31
C PHE A 202 -5.88 -28.81 -2.52
N TYR A 203 -6.43 -27.60 -2.47
CA TYR A 203 -6.29 -26.60 -3.52
C TYR A 203 -4.81 -26.24 -3.80
N TYR A 204 -3.97 -26.27 -2.77
CA TYR A 204 -2.53 -26.02 -2.87
C TYR A 204 -1.67 -27.29 -2.93
N GLY A 205 -2.26 -28.43 -3.29
CA GLY A 205 -1.55 -29.67 -3.57
C GLY A 205 -1.17 -30.51 -2.36
N TYR A 206 -1.66 -30.15 -1.16
CA TYR A 206 -1.54 -31.02 0.01
C TYR A 206 -2.58 -32.13 -0.05
N ASP A 207 -2.32 -33.24 0.64
CA ASP A 207 -3.27 -34.34 0.82
C ASP A 207 -3.28 -34.80 2.27
N ASP A 208 -4.39 -35.39 2.71
CA ASP A 208 -4.57 -35.89 4.06
C ASP A 208 -4.74 -37.42 4.07
N ILE A 209 -4.15 -38.07 5.07
CA ILE A 209 -4.19 -39.53 5.19
C ILE A 209 -4.70 -39.87 6.58
N TYR A 210 -5.88 -40.49 6.58
CA TYR A 210 -6.54 -40.98 7.78
C TYR A 210 -5.72 -42.08 8.44
N TYR A 211 -5.56 -41.98 9.76
CA TYR A 211 -4.94 -43.02 10.56
C TYR A 211 -5.68 -43.20 11.89
N THR A 212 -5.49 -44.37 12.48
CA THR A 212 -5.97 -44.69 13.83
C THR A 212 -4.83 -45.28 14.64
N TYR A 213 -4.71 -44.89 15.90
CA TYR A 213 -3.79 -45.53 16.83
C TYR A 213 -4.51 -45.93 18.11
N GLU A 214 -4.02 -46.99 18.74
CA GLU A 214 -4.51 -47.48 20.02
C GLU A 214 -3.47 -47.17 21.09
N ASP A 215 -3.87 -46.45 22.13
CA ASP A 215 -3.00 -46.23 23.28
C ASP A 215 -2.81 -47.55 24.03
N SER A 216 -1.56 -48.04 24.04
CA SER A 216 -1.23 -49.33 24.65
C SER A 216 -1.46 -49.44 26.16
N TYR A 217 -1.61 -48.31 26.86
CA TYR A 217 -1.81 -48.23 28.31
C TYR A 217 -3.29 -48.05 28.68
N THR A 218 -4.05 -47.24 27.93
CA THR A 218 -5.48 -46.99 28.20
C THR A 218 -6.42 -47.87 27.37
N GLY A 219 -5.95 -48.42 26.25
CA GLY A 219 -6.76 -49.14 25.27
C GLY A 219 -7.67 -48.23 24.43
N GLU A 220 -7.51 -46.90 24.55
CA GLU A 220 -8.32 -45.94 23.79
C GLU A 220 -7.85 -45.88 22.33
N THR A 221 -8.79 -46.00 21.40
CA THR A 221 -8.54 -45.76 19.97
C THR A 221 -8.80 -44.30 19.64
N VAL A 222 -7.80 -43.64 19.07
CA VAL A 222 -7.89 -42.27 18.56
C VAL A 222 -7.68 -42.29 17.05
N SER A 223 -8.45 -41.48 16.34
CA SER A 223 -8.33 -41.28 14.90
C SER A 223 -7.99 -39.84 14.59
N ASP A 224 -7.13 -39.61 13.61
CA ASP A 224 -6.75 -38.29 13.10
C ASP A 224 -6.26 -38.42 11.65
N TRP A 225 -5.80 -37.31 11.08
CA TRP A 225 -5.25 -37.21 9.74
C TRP A 225 -3.85 -36.62 9.80
N TYR A 226 -2.90 -37.27 9.12
CA TYR A 226 -1.60 -36.65 8.85
C TYR A 226 -1.59 -36.10 7.43
N TRP A 227 -0.81 -35.05 7.20
CA TRP A 227 -0.80 -34.30 5.96
C TRP A 227 0.53 -34.43 5.23
N ILE A 228 0.47 -34.54 3.91
CA ILE A 228 1.61 -34.60 3.00
C ILE A 228 1.59 -33.45 1.99
N ASN A 229 2.76 -33.03 1.51
CA ASN A 229 2.88 -32.11 0.37
C ASN A 229 2.82 -32.86 -0.98
N GLU A 230 2.94 -32.13 -2.10
CA GLU A 230 2.93 -32.69 -3.46
C GLU A 230 4.07 -33.72 -3.68
N GLU A 231 5.18 -33.59 -2.97
CA GLU A 231 6.33 -34.51 -3.00
C GLU A 231 6.13 -35.76 -2.12
N GLY A 232 5.05 -35.84 -1.35
CA GLY A 232 4.73 -36.95 -0.45
C GLY A 232 5.43 -36.89 0.92
N GLU A 233 6.05 -35.77 1.27
CA GLU A 233 6.68 -35.56 2.57
C GLU A 233 5.64 -35.18 3.63
N THR A 234 5.70 -35.81 4.81
CA THR A 234 4.81 -35.48 5.93
C THR A 234 5.16 -34.11 6.50
N ILE A 235 4.20 -33.19 6.43
CA ILE A 235 4.33 -31.80 6.88
C ILE A 235 3.56 -31.53 8.19
N ALA A 236 2.60 -32.38 8.53
CA ALA A 236 1.90 -32.35 9.82
C ALA A 236 1.39 -33.75 10.17
N TYR A 237 1.39 -34.09 11.45
CA TYR A 237 0.97 -35.39 11.96
C TYR A 237 -0.49 -35.42 12.44
N THR A 238 -1.14 -34.26 12.54
CA THR A 238 -2.56 -34.12 12.91
C THR A 238 -3.20 -32.96 12.14
N ASP A 239 -4.53 -32.98 12.02
CA ASP A 239 -5.30 -31.85 11.49
C ASP A 239 -5.02 -30.56 12.27
N LEU A 240 -4.90 -30.69 13.59
CA LEU A 240 -4.64 -29.55 14.46
C LEU A 240 -3.27 -28.94 14.18
N GLN A 241 -2.23 -29.77 14.00
CA GLN A 241 -0.89 -29.30 13.67
C GLN A 241 -0.89 -28.62 12.30
N PHE A 242 -1.54 -29.21 11.29
CA PHE A 242 -1.62 -28.61 9.97
C PHE A 242 -2.30 -27.24 10.02
N ARG A 243 -3.41 -27.13 10.75
CA ARG A 243 -4.16 -25.88 10.94
C ARG A 243 -3.35 -24.78 11.64
N GLN A 244 -2.45 -25.14 12.55
CA GLN A 244 -1.67 -24.19 13.33
C GLN A 244 -0.35 -23.79 12.68
N THR A 245 0.17 -24.59 11.75
CA THR A 245 1.52 -24.41 11.22
C THR A 245 1.51 -24.04 9.74
N VAL A 246 0.82 -24.81 8.89
CA VAL A 246 0.86 -24.65 7.43
C VAL A 246 -0.34 -23.86 6.92
N PHE A 247 -1.52 -24.10 7.49
CA PHE A 247 -2.76 -23.52 7.01
C PHE A 247 -2.77 -21.99 7.06
N THR A 248 -2.11 -21.38 8.05
CA THR A 248 -1.97 -19.90 8.14
C THR A 248 -1.28 -19.32 6.91
N ASP A 249 -0.22 -19.97 6.43
CA ASP A 249 0.50 -19.52 5.25
C ASP A 249 -0.33 -19.71 3.98
N LEU A 250 -1.10 -20.80 3.88
CA LEU A 250 -2.04 -21.03 2.78
C LEU A 250 -3.14 -19.97 2.71
N MET A 251 -3.71 -19.58 3.86
CA MET A 251 -4.71 -18.51 3.92
C MET A 251 -4.12 -17.17 3.44
N ASN A 252 -2.90 -16.84 3.85
CA ASN A 252 -2.22 -15.61 3.42
C ASN A 252 -1.87 -15.64 1.94
N ARG A 253 -1.41 -16.79 1.42
CA ARG A 253 -1.16 -17.01 0.00
C ARG A 253 -2.43 -16.81 -0.82
N TYR A 254 -3.52 -17.47 -0.45
CA TYR A 254 -4.82 -17.33 -1.11
C TYR A 254 -5.29 -15.89 -1.15
N ASN A 255 -5.25 -15.19 -0.02
CA ASN A 255 -5.57 -13.77 0.02
C ASN A 255 -4.71 -12.98 -0.96
N ASN A 256 -3.39 -13.16 -0.94
CA ASN A 256 -2.49 -12.42 -1.82
C ASN A 256 -2.72 -12.71 -3.32
N GLU A 257 -3.02 -13.96 -3.69
CA GLU A 257 -3.37 -14.36 -5.05
C GLU A 257 -4.67 -13.69 -5.50
N ILE A 258 -5.74 -13.78 -4.71
CA ILE A 258 -7.01 -13.10 -5.02
C ILE A 258 -6.84 -11.58 -5.11
N TRP A 259 -6.08 -10.98 -4.19
CA TRP A 259 -5.78 -9.55 -4.24
C TRP A 259 -4.97 -9.13 -5.47
N ALA A 260 -4.12 -10.01 -6.00
CA ALA A 260 -3.37 -9.76 -7.22
C ALA A 260 -4.27 -9.77 -8.47
N ASP A 261 -5.36 -10.54 -8.43
CA ASP A 261 -6.33 -10.66 -9.52
C ASP A 261 -7.43 -9.58 -9.47
N ILE A 262 -7.69 -8.98 -8.30
CA ILE A 262 -8.70 -7.93 -8.17
C ILE A 262 -8.24 -6.66 -8.88
N ASP A 263 -9.00 -6.32 -9.91
CA ASP A 263 -8.82 -5.11 -10.69
C ASP A 263 -8.98 -3.86 -9.79
N THR A 264 -8.08 -2.87 -9.93
CA THR A 264 -8.17 -1.65 -9.12
C THR A 264 -9.55 -1.00 -9.28
N PHE A 265 -10.24 -0.78 -8.15
CA PHE A 265 -11.53 -0.08 -8.13
C PHE A 265 -11.33 1.41 -8.41
N GLY A 266 -12.18 1.96 -9.27
CA GLY A 266 -12.20 3.37 -9.65
C GLY A 266 -13.52 4.03 -9.24
N VAL A 267 -13.45 5.10 -8.47
CA VAL A 267 -14.61 5.81 -7.91
C VAL A 267 -14.61 7.26 -8.35
N VAL A 268 -15.76 7.74 -8.84
CA VAL A 268 -16.04 9.15 -9.09
C VAL A 268 -16.86 9.71 -7.94
N SER A 269 -16.50 10.89 -7.44
CA SER A 269 -17.21 11.56 -6.34
C SER A 269 -17.28 13.07 -6.59
N PRO A 270 -18.38 13.74 -6.22
CA PRO A 270 -18.41 15.18 -6.20
C PRO A 270 -17.51 15.70 -5.07
N VAL A 271 -16.80 16.78 -5.35
CA VAL A 271 -15.90 17.44 -4.40
C VAL A 271 -16.22 18.92 -4.33
N ILE A 272 -16.28 19.46 -3.12
CA ILE A 272 -16.35 20.89 -2.87
C ILE A 272 -15.13 21.32 -2.06
N GLY A 273 -14.75 22.59 -2.16
CA GLY A 273 -13.64 23.10 -1.38
C GLY A 273 -13.66 24.61 -1.26
N PHE A 274 -12.89 25.11 -0.31
CA PHE A 274 -12.67 26.53 -0.11
C PHE A 274 -11.20 26.80 0.10
N ASP A 275 -10.79 28.04 -0.17
CA ASP A 275 -9.44 28.52 0.02
C ASP A 275 -9.47 30.00 0.37
N TYR A 276 -8.93 30.34 1.54
CA TYR A 276 -8.74 31.69 2.03
C TYR A 276 -7.25 31.94 2.24
N TYR A 277 -6.68 32.86 1.46
CA TYR A 277 -5.30 33.27 1.58
C TYR A 277 -5.17 34.75 1.93
N HIS A 278 -4.53 35.02 3.07
CA HIS A 278 -4.11 36.35 3.47
C HIS A 278 -2.65 36.34 3.91
N TYR A 279 -1.86 37.23 3.32
CA TYR A 279 -0.48 37.45 3.74
C TYR A 279 -0.17 38.94 3.90
N LYS A 280 0.41 39.29 5.05
CA LYS A 280 1.13 40.53 5.35
C LYS A 280 2.26 40.18 6.33
N ASN A 281 3.32 41.00 6.36
CA ASN A 281 4.48 40.76 7.22
C ASN A 281 4.11 40.58 8.71
N ASN A 282 3.07 41.26 9.18
CA ASN A 282 2.66 41.22 10.60
C ASN A 282 1.61 40.15 10.90
N PHE A 283 0.91 39.64 9.89
CA PHE A 283 -0.15 38.65 10.05
C PHE A 283 -0.42 37.94 8.72
N TRP A 284 -0.38 36.62 8.77
CA TRP A 284 -0.78 35.76 7.68
C TRP A 284 -1.77 34.71 8.18
N LEU A 285 -2.69 34.32 7.29
CA LEU A 285 -3.63 33.23 7.50
C LEU A 285 -3.88 32.55 6.15
N HIS A 286 -3.61 31.25 6.10
CA HIS A 286 -4.01 30.41 5.00
C HIS A 286 -4.91 29.30 5.55
N SER A 287 -6.19 29.34 5.18
CA SER A 287 -7.19 28.34 5.58
C SER A 287 -7.81 27.77 4.32
N TYR A 288 -7.77 26.44 4.18
CA TYR A 288 -8.30 25.76 3.02
C TYR A 288 -8.92 24.42 3.44
N GLY A 289 -9.83 23.93 2.61
CA GLY A 289 -10.48 22.64 2.84
C GLY A 289 -11.00 22.05 1.54
N SER A 290 -11.04 20.72 1.49
CA SER A 290 -11.75 19.96 0.47
C SER A 290 -12.61 18.91 1.16
N TYR A 291 -13.84 18.77 0.70
CA TYR A 291 -14.79 17.79 1.20
C TYR A 291 -15.37 17.00 0.03
N LEU A 292 -15.28 15.68 0.13
CA LEU A 292 -15.93 14.76 -0.80
C LEU A 292 -17.34 14.53 -0.28
N LEU A 293 -18.34 14.86 -1.10
CA LEU A 293 -19.73 14.61 -0.74
C LEU A 293 -19.97 13.09 -0.68
N PRO A 294 -20.91 12.61 0.16
CA PRO A 294 -21.20 11.18 0.34
C PRO A 294 -22.02 10.61 -0.84
N TYR A 295 -21.60 10.90 -2.07
CA TYR A 295 -22.12 10.37 -3.32
C TYR A 295 -20.95 9.81 -4.10
N HIS A 296 -20.85 8.49 -4.16
CA HIS A 296 -19.71 7.79 -4.76
C HIS A 296 -20.25 6.82 -5.80
N ASN A 297 -19.77 6.95 -7.04
CA ASN A 297 -20.13 6.05 -8.13
C ASN A 297 -18.88 5.28 -8.54
N TYR A 298 -18.90 3.95 -8.40
CA TYR A 298 -17.86 3.11 -8.97
C TYR A 298 -18.04 3.07 -10.50
N VAL A 299 -16.93 3.27 -11.21
CA VAL A 299 -16.87 3.27 -12.68
C VAL A 299 -15.85 2.26 -13.21
N LYS A 300 -15.12 1.59 -12.31
CA LYS A 300 -14.21 0.49 -12.57
C LYS A 300 -14.17 -0.41 -11.33
N GLY A 301 -14.09 -1.72 -11.52
CA GLY A 301 -14.16 -2.75 -10.49
C GLY A 301 -15.43 -3.59 -10.66
N ASP A 302 -15.46 -4.78 -10.08
CA ASP A 302 -16.61 -5.70 -10.19
C ASP A 302 -17.85 -5.11 -9.47
N GLU A 303 -18.98 -5.05 -10.18
CA GLU A 303 -20.25 -4.48 -9.72
C GLU A 303 -20.81 -5.22 -8.49
N ALA A 304 -20.40 -6.47 -8.26
CA ALA A 304 -20.75 -7.22 -7.05
C ALA A 304 -20.26 -6.57 -5.74
N PHE A 305 -19.33 -5.60 -5.83
CA PHE A 305 -18.75 -4.88 -4.70
C PHE A 305 -18.93 -3.35 -4.79
N SER A 306 -19.77 -2.86 -5.71
CA SER A 306 -20.08 -1.42 -5.93
C SER A 306 -21.22 -0.91 -5.06
#